data_AF-A0A349LPQ7-F1
#
_entry.id   AF-A0A349LPQ7-F1
#
_cell.length_a   1.000
_cell.length_b   1.000
_cell.length_c   1.000
_cell.angle_alpha   90.00
_cell.angle_beta   90.00
_cell.angle_gamma   90.00
#
_symmetry.space_group_name_H-M   'P 1'
#
loop_
_entity.id
_entity.type
_entity.pdbx_description
1 polymer ?
#
loop_
_entity_poly.entity_id
_entity_poly.type
_entity_poly.pdbx_seq_one_letter_code
_entity_poly.pdbx_strand_id
1 'polypeptide(L)'
;MTFDYLISTRRIRNKTNQFDAEPGAISYLKVPCDAPVPTPEHRLTTQQARQQWLDEVRTLADGDCNPNSVSPAGDVLVFIHGYNNDLDIVMRRQRQLAQDLRAEGWRGVVIGFDWPSDDSTLNYLEDRLDASKTAIELVRGIKVLQQGQQQGCATNVHLLGHSTGAYVIMEALAQAEKDGELFRSAWRIGQVALIGADVAAESLRADSQWAQPLFNRIMRLTNYSNPFDRVLAVSNAKRLGTAARVGRVGLPKSSHPKAVNVDCGEYFQTIDPSTAVRLGTFNHSWHIGNRVFARDLAMTLEGAISRQAIPTRRQTAQGLQLQDAPRPQFQQLWELS
;
A
#
# COMPACT_ATOMS: atom_id res chain seq x y z
N MET A 1 -20.14 2.02 -0.08
CA MET A 1 -19.75 2.57 1.24
C MET A 1 -20.22 4.01 1.29
N THR A 2 -20.61 4.51 2.46
CA THR A 2 -21.04 5.91 2.67
C THR A 2 -19.86 6.82 3.01
N PHE A 3 -18.76 6.25 3.47
CA PHE A 3 -17.56 6.96 3.90
C PHE A 3 -16.29 6.29 3.38
N ASP A 4 -15.27 7.12 3.15
CA ASP A 4 -13.89 6.73 2.99
C ASP A 4 -13.14 6.87 4.32
N TYR A 5 -12.27 5.91 4.59
CA TYR A 5 -11.49 5.83 5.81
C TYR A 5 -10.05 6.22 5.50
N LEU A 6 -9.50 7.18 6.24
CA LEU A 6 -8.18 7.75 6.01
C LEU A 6 -7.48 8.00 7.34
N ILE A 7 -6.19 7.68 7.41
CA ILE A 7 -5.31 8.13 8.48
C ILE A 7 -4.41 9.22 7.88
N SER A 8 -4.39 10.41 8.48
CA SER A 8 -3.53 11.51 8.03
C SER A 8 -2.55 11.92 9.13
N THR A 9 -1.31 12.21 8.75
CA THR A 9 -0.31 12.84 9.64
C THR A 9 0.09 14.23 9.18
N ARG A 10 -0.76 14.88 8.36
CA ARG A 10 -0.60 16.29 8.02
C ARG A 10 -0.94 17.18 9.21
N ARG A 11 -0.20 18.27 9.34
CA ARG A 11 -0.48 19.31 10.33
C ARG A 11 -1.73 20.07 9.95
N ILE A 12 -2.44 20.53 10.97
CA ILE A 12 -3.58 21.43 10.82
C ILE A 12 -3.09 22.83 11.09
N ARG A 13 -3.28 23.71 10.10
CA ARG A 13 -2.92 25.11 10.22
C ARG A 13 -4.00 25.84 11.03
N ASN A 14 -3.67 26.21 12.27
CA ASN A 14 -4.58 26.88 13.21
C ASN A 14 -5.32 28.09 12.61
N LYS A 15 -4.68 28.85 11.71
CA LYS A 15 -5.26 30.06 11.12
C LYS A 15 -6.37 29.77 10.09
N THR A 16 -6.26 28.66 9.37
CA THR A 16 -7.18 28.34 8.25
C THR A 16 -8.04 27.12 8.52
N ASN A 17 -7.77 26.39 9.61
CA ASN A 17 -8.35 25.08 9.91
C ASN A 17 -8.30 24.12 8.71
N GLN A 18 -7.14 24.04 8.06
CA GLN A 18 -6.89 23.14 6.92
C GLN A 18 -5.65 22.31 7.16
N PHE A 19 -5.62 21.12 6.56
CA PHE A 19 -4.40 20.33 6.46
C PHE A 19 -3.39 21.02 5.55
N ASP A 20 -2.13 21.12 5.98
CA ASP A 20 -1.02 21.54 5.13
C ASP A 20 0.02 20.42 4.94
N ALA A 21 1.04 20.68 4.13
CA ALA A 21 2.04 19.68 3.74
C ALA A 21 3.10 19.40 4.82
N GLU A 22 2.93 19.91 6.04
CA GLU A 22 3.89 19.76 7.13
C GLU A 22 3.52 18.60 8.07
N PRO A 23 4.48 17.96 8.75
CA PRO A 23 4.21 16.95 9.76
C PRO A 23 3.36 17.46 10.93
N GLY A 24 2.33 16.68 11.27
CA GLY A 24 1.41 16.96 12.37
C GLY A 24 1.10 15.75 13.23
N ALA A 25 0.21 15.94 14.20
CA ALA A 25 -0.35 14.85 14.99
C ALA A 25 -1.25 13.96 14.12
N ILE A 26 -1.26 12.66 14.41
CA ILE A 26 -2.13 11.71 13.73
C ILE A 26 -3.61 12.11 13.83
N SER A 27 -4.31 11.98 12.72
CA SER A 27 -5.72 12.24 12.56
C SER A 27 -6.38 11.03 11.90
N TYR A 28 -7.34 10.41 12.60
CA TYR A 28 -8.23 9.41 12.01
C TYR A 28 -9.43 10.14 11.41
N LEU A 29 -9.69 9.90 10.13
CA LEU A 29 -10.65 10.63 9.33
C LEU A 29 -11.74 9.69 8.82
N LYS A 30 -12.99 10.11 8.96
CA LYS A 30 -14.15 9.49 8.34
C LYS A 30 -14.75 10.49 7.35
N VAL A 31 -14.43 10.31 6.08
CA VAL A 31 -14.67 11.30 5.02
C VAL A 31 -15.91 10.88 4.23
N PRO A 32 -16.95 11.71 4.09
CA PRO A 32 -18.09 11.40 3.22
C PRO A 32 -17.64 11.11 1.78
N CYS A 33 -18.21 10.10 1.12
CA CYS A 33 -17.79 9.71 -0.23
C CYS A 33 -18.01 10.80 -1.31
N ASP A 34 -18.91 11.75 -1.05
CA ASP A 34 -19.17 12.92 -1.89
C ASP A 34 -18.22 14.10 -1.60
N ALA A 35 -17.52 14.09 -0.46
CA ALA A 35 -16.52 15.10 -0.16
C ALA A 35 -15.27 14.90 -1.05
N PRO A 36 -14.82 15.93 -1.80
CA PRO A 36 -13.64 15.79 -2.67
C PRO A 36 -12.33 15.73 -1.87
N VAL A 37 -12.26 16.44 -0.74
CA VAL A 37 -11.07 16.53 0.10
C VAL A 37 -11.42 16.32 1.58
N PRO A 38 -10.58 15.64 2.37
CA PRO A 38 -10.68 15.63 3.81
C PRO A 38 -10.39 17.01 4.39
N THR A 39 -11.16 17.38 5.41
CA THR A 39 -10.95 18.58 6.21
C THR A 39 -10.81 18.20 7.69
N PRO A 40 -10.26 19.08 8.55
CA PRO A 40 -10.10 18.79 9.97
C PRO A 40 -11.40 18.49 10.74
N GLU A 41 -12.57 18.84 10.19
CA GLU A 41 -13.89 18.52 10.72
C GLU A 41 -14.24 17.03 10.59
N HIS A 42 -13.64 16.30 9.63
CA HIS A 42 -13.82 14.86 9.49
C HIS A 42 -13.04 14.05 10.54
N ARG A 43 -12.31 14.72 11.44
CA ARG A 43 -11.47 14.06 12.46
C ARG A 43 -12.29 13.47 13.58
N LEU A 44 -11.81 12.32 14.03
CA LEU A 44 -12.28 11.67 15.23
C LEU A 44 -11.39 12.07 16.40
N THR A 45 -11.91 12.95 17.26
CA THR A 45 -11.13 13.62 18.32
C THR A 45 -11.09 12.83 19.63
N THR A 46 -12.02 11.89 19.85
CA THR A 46 -12.07 11.08 21.07
C THR A 46 -11.45 9.70 20.87
N GLN A 47 -10.96 9.07 21.93
CA GLN A 47 -10.48 7.68 21.88
C GLN A 47 -11.61 6.71 21.49
N GLN A 48 -12.82 6.94 22.02
CA GLN A 48 -13.99 6.12 21.69
C GLN A 48 -14.36 6.19 20.21
N ALA A 49 -14.36 7.39 19.60
CA ALA A 49 -14.66 7.55 18.18
C ALA A 49 -13.59 6.87 17.31
N ARG A 50 -12.31 6.96 17.69
CA ARG A 50 -11.23 6.24 17.01
C ARG A 50 -11.39 4.72 17.10
N GLN A 51 -11.82 4.21 18.25
CA GLN A 51 -12.11 2.78 18.40
C GLN A 51 -13.29 2.37 17.51
N GLN A 52 -14.37 3.15 17.49
CA GLN A 52 -15.52 2.90 16.61
C GLN A 52 -15.13 2.90 15.13
N TRP A 53 -14.25 3.79 14.70
CA TRP A 53 -13.72 3.79 13.34
C TRP A 53 -12.97 2.51 13.00
N LEU A 54 -12.14 2.00 13.92
CA LEU A 54 -11.41 0.75 13.72
C LEU A 54 -12.38 -0.44 13.65
N ASP A 55 -13.37 -0.47 14.54
CA ASP A 55 -14.40 -1.50 14.58
C ASP A 55 -15.28 -1.46 13.31
N GLU A 56 -15.59 -0.27 12.80
CA GLU A 56 -16.31 -0.09 11.53
C GLU A 56 -15.50 -0.60 10.34
N VAL A 57 -14.23 -0.19 10.19
CA VAL A 57 -13.35 -0.67 9.11
C VAL A 57 -13.26 -2.18 9.13
N ARG A 58 -13.09 -2.75 10.33
CA ARG A 58 -13.04 -4.20 10.53
C ARG A 58 -14.36 -4.88 10.19
N THR A 59 -15.48 -4.36 10.66
CA THR A 59 -16.82 -4.91 10.36
C THR A 59 -17.11 -4.84 8.87
N LEU A 60 -16.71 -3.76 8.19
CA LEU A 60 -16.84 -3.64 6.73
C LEU A 60 -15.97 -4.67 6.01
N ALA A 61 -14.75 -4.89 6.47
CA ALA A 61 -13.86 -5.91 5.89
C ALA A 61 -14.42 -7.31 6.10
N ASP A 62 -14.88 -7.63 7.32
CA ASP A 62 -15.38 -8.96 7.68
C ASP A 62 -16.78 -9.24 7.10
N GLY A 63 -17.59 -8.21 6.88
CA GLY A 63 -18.99 -8.31 6.43
C GLY A 63 -19.18 -8.67 4.95
N ASP A 64 -18.13 -8.59 4.13
CA ASP A 64 -18.12 -9.10 2.75
C ASP A 64 -17.04 -10.18 2.62
N CYS A 65 -17.25 -11.33 3.28
CA CYS A 65 -16.30 -12.42 3.32
C CYS A 65 -15.78 -12.75 1.91
N ASN A 66 -14.46 -12.78 1.76
CA ASN A 66 -13.80 -13.12 0.50
C ASN A 66 -13.48 -14.62 0.46
N PRO A 67 -14.25 -15.46 -0.27
CA PRO A 67 -14.01 -16.90 -0.29
C PRO A 67 -12.65 -17.28 -0.90
N ASN A 68 -12.03 -16.37 -1.64
CA ASN A 68 -10.70 -16.58 -2.21
C ASN A 68 -9.57 -16.17 -1.26
N SER A 69 -9.85 -15.52 -0.13
CA SER A 69 -8.80 -15.10 0.79
C SER A 69 -8.32 -16.27 1.64
N VAL A 70 -7.01 -16.33 1.91
CA VAL A 70 -6.40 -17.33 2.79
C VAL A 70 -6.79 -17.16 4.26
N SER A 71 -7.36 -16.01 4.64
CA SER A 71 -8.09 -15.88 5.91
C SER A 71 -9.58 -15.93 5.60
N PRO A 72 -10.39 -16.74 6.33
CA PRO A 72 -11.84 -16.73 6.19
C PRO A 72 -12.48 -15.40 6.67
N ALA A 73 -11.70 -14.50 7.29
CA ALA A 73 -12.12 -13.16 7.71
C ALA A 73 -11.54 -12.07 6.79
N GLY A 74 -12.14 -10.88 6.82
CA GLY A 74 -11.99 -9.83 5.83
C GLY A 74 -10.57 -9.33 5.58
N ASP A 75 -10.35 -8.68 4.44
CA ASP A 75 -9.07 -8.06 4.09
C ASP A 75 -9.16 -6.53 4.20
N VAL A 76 -8.12 -5.88 4.75
CA VAL A 76 -7.93 -4.43 4.73
C VAL A 76 -6.65 -4.11 3.97
N LEU A 77 -6.74 -3.26 2.95
CA LEU A 77 -5.60 -2.71 2.23
C LEU A 77 -5.36 -1.27 2.66
N VAL A 78 -4.20 -1.01 3.24
CA VAL A 78 -3.74 0.37 3.50
C VAL A 78 -2.97 0.87 2.28
N PHE A 79 -3.47 1.91 1.64
CA PHE A 79 -2.82 2.58 0.51
C PHE A 79 -1.98 3.77 0.97
N ILE A 80 -0.66 3.67 0.79
CA ILE A 80 0.31 4.72 1.11
C ILE A 80 0.72 5.39 -0.20
N HIS A 81 0.34 6.66 -0.37
CA HIS A 81 0.63 7.42 -1.59
C HIS A 81 2.10 7.88 -1.67
N GLY A 82 2.51 8.30 -2.87
CA GLY A 82 3.84 8.84 -3.15
C GLY A 82 4.01 10.34 -2.91
N TYR A 83 5.15 10.86 -3.34
CA TYR A 83 5.59 12.24 -3.21
C TYR A 83 4.67 13.25 -3.94
N ASN A 84 4.56 14.44 -3.36
CA ASN A 84 3.88 15.64 -3.86
C ASN A 84 2.46 15.40 -4.38
N ASN A 85 1.62 14.81 -3.53
CA ASN A 85 0.20 14.66 -3.81
C ASN A 85 -0.63 15.55 -2.90
N ASP A 86 -1.54 16.31 -3.51
CA ASP A 86 -2.62 16.99 -2.79
C ASP A 86 -3.68 15.99 -2.33
N LEU A 87 -4.43 16.37 -1.29
CA LEU A 87 -5.43 15.52 -0.66
C LEU A 87 -6.51 15.04 -1.64
N ASP A 88 -6.92 15.87 -2.61
CA ASP A 88 -7.87 15.50 -3.67
C ASP A 88 -7.35 14.34 -4.51
N ILE A 89 -6.07 14.38 -4.90
CA ILE A 89 -5.42 13.30 -5.66
C ILE A 89 -5.33 12.02 -4.82
N VAL A 90 -5.00 12.14 -3.53
CA VAL A 90 -4.94 11.00 -2.61
C VAL A 90 -6.32 10.32 -2.52
N MET A 91 -7.39 11.09 -2.32
CA MET A 91 -8.76 10.57 -2.25
C MET A 91 -9.19 9.93 -3.57
N ARG A 92 -8.96 10.59 -4.72
CA ARG A 92 -9.29 10.00 -6.03
C ARG A 92 -8.56 8.68 -6.27
N ARG A 93 -7.28 8.59 -5.91
CA ARG A 93 -6.51 7.36 -6.06
C ARG A 93 -7.01 6.25 -5.15
N GLN A 94 -7.29 6.54 -3.88
CA GLN A 94 -7.88 5.57 -2.95
C GLN A 94 -9.21 5.04 -3.48
N ARG A 95 -10.12 5.93 -3.90
CA ARG A 95 -11.44 5.58 -4.41
C ARG A 95 -11.35 4.76 -5.70
N GLN A 96 -10.51 5.18 -6.65
CA GLN A 96 -10.30 4.46 -7.90
C GLN A 96 -9.73 3.06 -7.64
N LEU A 97 -8.72 2.94 -6.77
CA LEU A 97 -8.14 1.65 -6.39
C LEU A 97 -9.19 0.72 -5.76
N ALA A 98 -10.02 1.24 -4.85
CA ALA A 98 -11.10 0.48 -4.24
C ALA A 98 -12.11 -0.02 -5.27
N GLN A 99 -12.51 0.84 -6.22
CA GLN A 99 -13.43 0.49 -7.29
C GLN A 99 -12.85 -0.57 -8.23
N ASP A 100 -11.58 -0.43 -8.63
CA ASP A 100 -10.92 -1.37 -9.54
C ASP A 100 -10.78 -2.76 -8.90
N LEU A 101 -10.34 -2.82 -7.64
CA LEU A 101 -10.20 -4.07 -6.89
C LEU A 101 -11.56 -4.76 -6.70
N ARG A 102 -12.60 -3.99 -6.40
CA ARG A 102 -13.97 -4.49 -6.27
C ARG A 102 -14.49 -5.05 -7.59
N ALA A 103 -14.26 -4.34 -8.69
CA ALA A 103 -14.64 -4.78 -10.04
C ALA A 103 -13.95 -6.09 -10.44
N GLU A 104 -12.72 -6.30 -9.96
CA GLU A 104 -11.95 -7.53 -10.16
C GLU A 104 -12.18 -8.59 -9.07
N GLY A 105 -13.24 -8.45 -8.26
CA GLY A 105 -13.74 -9.48 -7.36
C GLY A 105 -13.12 -9.52 -5.97
N TRP A 106 -12.21 -8.60 -5.65
CA TRP A 106 -11.69 -8.47 -4.28
C TRP A 106 -12.76 -7.83 -3.38
N ARG A 107 -12.92 -8.37 -2.16
CA ARG A 107 -14.02 -8.00 -1.25
C ARG A 107 -13.57 -7.26 0.01
N GLY A 108 -12.30 -6.89 0.10
CA GLY A 108 -11.77 -6.14 1.24
C GLY A 108 -12.06 -4.64 1.21
N VAL A 109 -11.57 -3.94 2.24
CA VAL A 109 -11.70 -2.49 2.41
C VAL A 109 -10.37 -1.82 2.08
N VAL A 110 -10.39 -0.75 1.28
CA VAL A 110 -9.23 0.12 1.06
C VAL A 110 -9.32 1.33 1.97
N ILE A 111 -8.28 1.55 2.79
CA ILE A 111 -8.11 2.77 3.58
C ILE A 111 -6.86 3.52 3.11
N GLY A 112 -6.88 4.84 3.19
CA GLY A 112 -5.71 5.65 2.86
C GLY A 112 -4.81 5.89 4.05
N PHE A 113 -3.51 6.04 3.78
CA PHE A 113 -2.56 6.67 4.68
C PHE A 113 -1.97 7.89 4.00
N ASP A 114 -2.41 9.06 4.46
CA ASP A 114 -1.95 10.37 4.00
C ASP A 114 -0.82 10.88 4.88
N TRP A 115 0.29 11.24 4.25
CA TRP A 115 1.45 11.78 4.91
C TRP A 115 1.88 13.09 4.23
N PRO A 116 2.49 14.02 4.99
CA PRO A 116 3.10 15.24 4.45
C PRO A 116 4.18 14.91 3.40
N SER A 117 3.81 14.90 2.12
CA SER A 117 4.65 14.32 1.06
C SER A 117 5.47 15.34 0.26
N ASP A 118 5.82 16.49 0.84
CA ASP A 118 6.61 17.53 0.17
C ASP A 118 8.14 17.31 0.28
N ASP A 119 8.94 18.16 -0.37
CA ASP A 119 10.42 18.03 -0.40
C ASP A 119 11.03 18.12 0.99
N SER A 120 10.59 19.10 1.80
CA SER A 120 11.06 19.29 3.17
C SER A 120 10.83 18.05 4.01
N THR A 121 9.65 17.44 3.89
CA THR A 121 9.29 16.30 4.72
C THR A 121 9.96 15.02 4.26
N LEU A 122 10.11 14.82 2.95
CA LEU A 122 10.83 13.67 2.43
C LEU A 122 12.30 13.69 2.87
N ASN A 123 12.98 14.84 2.75
CA ASN A 123 14.35 15.00 3.26
C ASN A 123 14.38 14.77 4.78
N TYR A 124 13.37 15.26 5.51
CA TYR A 124 13.26 15.02 6.96
C TYR A 124 13.12 13.53 7.30
N LEU A 125 12.34 12.75 6.53
CA LEU A 125 12.19 11.30 6.70
C LEU A 125 13.48 10.53 6.36
N GLU A 126 14.30 11.05 5.44
CA GLU A 126 15.60 10.49 5.10
C GLU A 126 16.68 10.84 6.14
N ASP A 127 16.65 12.07 6.67
CA ASP A 127 17.73 12.62 7.50
C ASP A 127 17.54 12.42 9.01
N ARG A 128 16.36 12.05 9.54
CA ARG A 128 16.08 12.06 11.00
C ARG A 128 15.34 10.86 11.58
N LEU A 129 15.79 10.47 12.79
CA LEU A 129 15.17 9.48 13.69
C LEU A 129 13.76 9.86 14.20
N ASP A 130 13.38 11.15 14.20
CA ASP A 130 12.07 11.63 14.70
C ASP A 130 10.89 11.43 13.72
N ALA A 131 11.19 11.05 12.47
CA ALA A 131 10.24 10.51 11.48
C ALA A 131 9.46 9.27 11.99
N SER A 132 9.98 8.64 13.05
CA SER A 132 9.42 7.47 13.73
C SER A 132 7.98 7.64 14.21
N LYS A 133 7.53 8.86 14.55
CA LYS A 133 6.17 9.08 15.09
C LYS A 133 5.06 8.91 14.05
N THR A 134 5.29 9.25 12.79
CA THR A 134 4.31 9.05 11.72
C THR A 134 4.23 7.58 11.31
N ALA A 135 5.41 6.97 11.18
CA ALA A 135 5.57 5.63 10.67
C ALA A 135 5.12 4.56 11.69
N ILE A 136 5.31 4.82 12.99
CA ILE A 136 4.86 3.91 14.06
C ILE A 136 3.35 3.85 14.20
N GLU A 137 2.65 4.95 13.91
CA GLU A 137 1.19 5.00 14.05
C GLU A 137 0.48 4.20 12.96
N LEU A 138 1.05 4.12 11.74
CA LEU A 138 0.62 3.15 10.73
C LEU A 138 0.62 1.73 11.33
N VAL A 139 1.69 1.37 12.04
CA VAL A 139 1.83 0.05 12.68
C VAL A 139 0.88 -0.13 13.86
N ARG A 140 0.63 0.91 14.66
CA ARG A 140 -0.37 0.87 15.75
C ARG A 140 -1.78 0.66 15.20
N GLY A 141 -2.15 1.34 14.12
CA GLY A 141 -3.42 1.12 13.43
C GLY A 141 -3.56 -0.31 12.89
N ILE A 142 -2.51 -0.83 12.22
CA ILE A 142 -2.46 -2.23 11.77
C ILE A 142 -2.66 -3.18 12.96
N LYS A 143 -1.92 -2.99 14.05
CA LYS A 143 -2.01 -3.84 15.24
C LYS A 143 -3.44 -3.88 15.80
N VAL A 144 -4.14 -2.74 15.91
CA VAL A 144 -5.52 -2.72 16.44
C VAL A 144 -6.50 -3.41 15.50
N LEU A 145 -6.37 -3.22 14.18
CA LEU A 145 -7.17 -3.94 13.18
C LEU A 145 -6.99 -5.46 13.30
N GLN A 146 -5.82 -5.92 13.73
CA GLN A 146 -5.53 -7.34 13.96
C GLN A 146 -5.95 -7.86 15.34
N GLN A 147 -6.02 -6.98 16.35
CA GLN A 147 -6.25 -7.34 17.76
C GLN A 147 -7.72 -7.44 18.18
N GLY A 148 -8.68 -7.11 17.31
CA GLY A 148 -10.12 -7.10 17.67
C GLY A 148 -10.75 -8.46 18.01
N GLN A 149 -10.00 -9.42 18.53
CA GLN A 149 -10.48 -10.74 18.90
C GLN A 149 -11.35 -10.68 20.17
N GLN A 150 -12.66 -10.74 19.97
CA GLN A 150 -13.56 -11.40 20.93
C GLN A 150 -14.38 -12.55 20.33
N GLN A 151 -14.30 -12.84 19.02
CA GLN A 151 -15.23 -13.79 18.38
C GLN A 151 -14.65 -14.60 17.19
N GLY A 152 -13.35 -14.86 17.14
CA GLY A 152 -12.76 -15.75 16.11
C GLY A 152 -12.50 -15.11 14.73
N CYS A 153 -12.73 -13.80 14.56
CA CYS A 153 -12.43 -13.07 13.32
C CYS A 153 -10.98 -12.54 13.30
N ALA A 154 -10.18 -12.93 12.32
CA ALA A 154 -8.84 -12.41 12.08
C ALA A 154 -8.78 -11.66 10.74
N THR A 155 -9.00 -10.34 10.77
CA THR A 155 -8.90 -9.48 9.59
C THR A 155 -7.45 -9.44 9.11
N ASN A 156 -7.23 -9.76 7.84
CA ASN A 156 -5.92 -9.64 7.20
C ASN A 156 -5.63 -8.18 6.87
N VAL A 157 -4.43 -7.71 7.18
CA VAL A 157 -3.99 -6.35 6.80
C VAL A 157 -2.86 -6.43 5.79
N HIS A 158 -3.01 -5.68 4.70
CA HIS A 158 -2.08 -5.57 3.59
C HIS A 158 -1.69 -4.11 3.37
N LEU A 159 -0.53 -3.87 2.76
CA LEU A 159 -0.04 -2.53 2.42
C LEU A 159 0.20 -2.42 0.92
N LEU A 160 -0.20 -1.30 0.32
CA LEU A 160 0.20 -0.90 -1.03
C LEU A 160 0.98 0.41 -0.94
N GLY A 161 2.28 0.35 -1.24
CA GLY A 161 3.14 1.54 -1.33
C GLY A 161 3.32 2.01 -2.76
N HIS A 162 2.96 3.25 -3.05
CA HIS A 162 3.27 3.91 -4.33
C HIS A 162 4.49 4.82 -4.19
N SER A 163 5.46 4.71 -5.10
CA SER A 163 6.61 5.62 -5.13
C SER A 163 7.32 5.72 -3.78
N THR A 164 7.46 6.91 -3.22
CA THR A 164 8.04 7.16 -1.89
C THR A 164 7.19 6.61 -0.74
N GLY A 165 5.94 6.23 -0.97
CA GLY A 165 5.15 5.46 -0.01
C GLY A 165 5.79 4.10 0.33
N ALA A 166 6.59 3.53 -0.59
CA ALA A 166 7.39 2.34 -0.32
C ALA A 166 8.45 2.60 0.77
N TYR A 167 9.12 3.76 0.71
CA TYR A 167 10.08 4.19 1.72
C TYR A 167 9.39 4.35 3.09
N VAL A 168 8.22 4.98 3.12
CA VAL A 168 7.42 5.15 4.35
C VAL A 168 7.07 3.80 5.00
N ILE A 169 6.70 2.80 4.20
CA ILE A 169 6.44 1.43 4.71
C ILE A 169 7.70 0.82 5.31
N MET A 170 8.84 0.92 4.62
CA MET A 170 10.11 0.36 5.11
C MET A 170 10.53 1.02 6.43
N GLU A 171 10.45 2.35 6.51
CA GLU A 171 10.72 3.09 7.74
C GLU A 171 9.75 2.74 8.87
N ALA A 172 8.44 2.64 8.60
CA ALA A 172 7.45 2.27 9.60
C ALA A 172 7.78 0.96 10.31
N LEU A 173 8.19 -0.05 9.55
CA LEU A 173 8.51 -1.37 10.08
C LEU A 173 9.87 -1.38 10.78
N ALA A 174 10.86 -0.63 10.28
CA ALA A 174 12.13 -0.45 10.95
C ALA A 174 11.99 0.24 12.31
N GLN A 175 11.11 1.22 12.43
CA GLN A 175 10.84 1.93 13.68
C GLN A 175 10.01 1.09 14.65
N ALA A 176 9.08 0.27 14.14
CA ALA A 176 8.31 -0.65 14.96
C ALA A 176 9.16 -1.73 15.65
N GLU A 177 10.33 -2.10 15.10
CA GLU A 177 11.28 -2.96 15.79
C GLU A 177 12.01 -2.29 16.96
N LYS A 178 12.07 -0.95 16.95
CA LYS A 178 12.70 -0.16 18.03
C LYS A 178 11.70 0.22 19.14
N ASP A 179 10.40 0.08 18.88
CA ASP A 179 9.35 0.29 19.88
C ASP A 179 9.10 -0.98 20.70
N GLY A 180 9.26 -0.89 22.02
CA GLY A 180 9.17 -2.05 22.90
C GLY A 180 7.82 -2.77 22.90
N GLU A 181 6.71 -2.10 22.63
CA GLU A 181 5.38 -2.70 22.62
C GLU A 181 5.11 -3.39 21.27
N LEU A 182 5.43 -2.71 20.17
CA LEU A 182 5.28 -3.24 18.81
C LEU A 182 6.26 -4.36 18.52
N PHE A 183 7.50 -4.27 19.01
CA PHE A 183 8.50 -5.32 18.88
C PHE A 183 8.02 -6.62 19.54
N ARG A 184 7.46 -6.54 20.76
CA ARG A 184 7.02 -7.72 21.52
C ARG A 184 5.68 -8.31 21.07
N SER A 185 4.87 -7.56 20.32
CA SER A 185 3.56 -8.04 19.88
C SER A 185 3.67 -8.88 18.58
N ALA A 186 2.78 -9.87 18.44
CA ALA A 186 2.83 -10.86 17.37
C ALA A 186 2.12 -10.42 16.06
N TRP A 187 1.86 -9.13 15.87
CA TRP A 187 1.21 -8.60 14.66
C TRP A 187 2.04 -8.91 13.40
N ARG A 188 1.34 -9.09 12.27
CA ARG A 188 1.91 -9.50 10.98
C ARG A 188 1.16 -8.88 9.82
N ILE A 189 1.85 -8.48 8.77
CA ILE A 189 1.22 -8.00 7.54
C ILE A 189 1.13 -9.16 6.55
N GLY A 190 -0.04 -9.36 5.94
CA GLY A 190 -0.23 -10.42 4.95
C GLY A 190 0.60 -10.18 3.69
N GLN A 191 0.36 -9.05 3.02
CA GLN A 191 1.00 -8.69 1.77
C GLN A 191 1.50 -7.25 1.81
N VAL A 192 2.73 -7.03 1.36
CA VAL A 192 3.19 -5.71 0.92
C VAL A 192 3.27 -5.73 -0.59
N ALA A 193 2.51 -4.86 -1.26
CA ALA A 193 2.59 -4.61 -2.69
C ALA A 193 3.25 -3.26 -2.93
N LEU A 194 4.16 -3.19 -3.91
CA LEU A 194 4.89 -1.97 -4.25
C LEU A 194 4.65 -1.64 -5.73
N ILE A 195 4.24 -0.41 -6.02
CA ILE A 195 4.06 0.09 -7.39
C ILE A 195 4.89 1.35 -7.62
N GLY A 196 5.69 1.36 -8.70
CA GLY A 196 6.58 2.49 -9.01
C GLY A 196 7.48 2.88 -7.83
N ALA A 197 7.86 1.91 -6.98
CA ALA A 197 8.51 2.19 -5.70
C ALA A 197 9.87 2.89 -5.83
N ASP A 198 10.01 3.98 -5.07
CA ASP A 198 11.20 4.83 -5.02
C ASP A 198 12.10 4.45 -3.84
N VAL A 199 12.59 3.21 -3.85
CA VAL A 199 13.61 2.69 -2.94
C VAL A 199 14.70 2.02 -3.76
N ALA A 200 15.94 2.05 -3.28
CA ALA A 200 17.04 1.37 -3.96
C ALA A 200 16.75 -0.14 -4.04
N ALA A 201 16.94 -0.75 -5.21
CA ALA A 201 16.71 -2.18 -5.40
C ALA A 201 17.56 -3.02 -4.44
N GLU A 202 18.83 -2.64 -4.26
CA GLU A 202 19.77 -3.28 -3.34
C GLU A 202 19.30 -3.26 -1.87
N SER A 203 18.43 -2.32 -1.50
CA SER A 203 17.86 -2.29 -0.14
C SER A 203 16.95 -3.48 0.15
N LEU A 204 16.46 -4.20 -0.86
CA LEU A 204 15.55 -5.36 -0.71
C LEU A 204 16.27 -6.71 -0.82
N ARG A 205 17.60 -6.71 -0.75
CA ARG A 205 18.39 -7.93 -0.61
C ARG A 205 18.05 -8.69 0.67
N ALA A 206 18.26 -9.99 0.65
CA ALA A 206 18.03 -10.87 1.80
C ALA A 206 18.90 -10.50 3.02
N ASP A 207 20.08 -9.92 2.78
CA ASP A 207 21.05 -9.50 3.81
C ASP A 207 20.95 -8.00 4.18
N SER A 208 19.95 -7.28 3.64
CA SER A 208 19.76 -5.87 3.96
C SER A 208 19.25 -5.68 5.39
N GLN A 209 20.06 -5.03 6.23
CA GLN A 209 19.67 -4.67 7.60
C GLN A 209 18.46 -3.72 7.63
N TRP A 210 18.30 -2.87 6.59
CA TRP A 210 17.19 -1.94 6.53
C TRP A 210 15.86 -2.61 6.17
N ALA A 211 15.87 -3.61 5.28
CA ALA A 211 14.66 -4.35 4.92
C ALA A 211 14.36 -5.55 5.83
N GLN A 212 15.30 -5.98 6.67
CA GLN A 212 15.09 -7.07 7.61
C GLN A 212 13.87 -6.85 8.54
N PRO A 213 13.65 -5.66 9.14
CA PRO A 213 12.43 -5.38 9.90
C PRO A 213 11.13 -5.60 9.13
N LEU A 214 11.10 -5.18 7.87
CA LEU A 214 9.99 -5.43 6.96
C LEU A 214 9.77 -6.94 6.78
N PHE A 215 10.82 -7.70 6.44
CA PHE A 215 10.72 -9.14 6.22
C PHE A 215 10.39 -9.96 7.48
N ASN A 216 10.70 -9.46 8.68
CA ASN A 216 10.30 -10.06 9.94
C ASN A 216 8.79 -9.96 10.21
N ARG A 217 8.12 -8.95 9.64
CA ARG A 217 6.72 -8.63 9.93
C ARG A 217 5.74 -9.00 8.81
N ILE A 218 6.21 -9.22 7.59
CA ILE A 218 5.34 -9.56 6.46
C ILE A 218 5.32 -11.07 6.15
N MET A 219 4.25 -11.56 5.53
CA MET A 219 4.25 -12.90 4.92
C MET A 219 4.83 -12.86 3.51
N ARG A 220 4.47 -11.85 2.71
CA ARG A 220 4.89 -11.73 1.30
C ARG A 220 5.13 -10.28 0.89
N LEU A 221 6.07 -10.09 -0.04
CA LEU A 221 6.28 -8.84 -0.77
C LEU A 221 6.14 -9.08 -2.28
N THR A 222 5.43 -8.20 -2.98
CA THR A 222 5.35 -8.19 -4.44
C THR A 222 5.69 -6.80 -4.96
N ASN A 223 6.73 -6.71 -5.79
CA ASN A 223 7.10 -5.47 -6.47
C ASN A 223 6.64 -5.53 -7.92
N TYR A 224 5.87 -4.54 -8.35
CA TYR A 224 5.50 -4.33 -9.74
C TYR A 224 6.46 -3.30 -10.35
N SER A 225 7.36 -3.77 -11.23
CA SER A 225 8.37 -2.92 -11.86
C SER A 225 7.95 -2.49 -13.26
N ASN A 226 8.28 -1.26 -13.63
CA ASN A 226 8.13 -0.76 -14.99
C ASN A 226 9.46 -0.15 -15.49
N PRO A 227 10.19 -0.77 -16.43
CA PRO A 227 11.44 -0.23 -16.95
C PRO A 227 11.26 1.12 -17.68
N PHE A 228 10.03 1.45 -18.08
CA PHE A 228 9.69 2.70 -18.76
C PHE A 228 9.32 3.85 -17.81
N ASP A 229 9.45 3.66 -16.50
CA ASP A 229 9.16 4.69 -15.49
C ASP A 229 10.26 5.76 -15.43
N ARG A 230 10.07 6.86 -16.19
CA ARG A 230 11.04 7.96 -16.28
C ARG A 230 11.17 8.77 -14.99
N VAL A 231 10.15 8.78 -14.13
CA VAL A 231 10.21 9.55 -12.88
C VAL A 231 11.27 8.95 -11.98
N LEU A 232 11.32 7.63 -11.89
CA LEU A 232 12.35 6.92 -11.12
C LEU A 232 13.75 7.03 -11.76
N ALA A 233 13.86 7.20 -13.08
CA ALA A 233 15.15 7.52 -13.71
C ALA A 233 15.69 8.88 -13.26
N VAL A 234 14.81 9.88 -13.11
CA VAL A 234 15.17 11.24 -12.66
C VAL A 234 15.36 11.29 -11.14
N SER A 235 14.64 10.48 -10.35
CA SER A 235 14.84 10.36 -8.89
C SER A 235 16.31 10.03 -8.55
N ASN A 236 16.93 9.12 -9.30
CA ASN A 236 18.37 8.81 -9.18
C ASN A 236 19.27 10.04 -9.32
N ALA A 237 18.91 10.98 -10.20
CA ALA A 237 19.70 12.18 -10.41
C ALA A 237 19.49 13.22 -9.30
N LYS A 238 18.28 13.31 -8.72
CA LYS A 238 17.92 14.32 -7.71
C LYS A 238 18.41 14.00 -6.30
N ARG A 239 18.37 12.73 -5.88
CA ARG A 239 18.77 12.33 -4.52
C ARG A 239 20.27 12.09 -4.35
N LEU A 240 21.10 12.59 -5.27
CA LEU A 240 22.57 12.42 -5.29
C LEU A 240 23.05 10.95 -5.21
N GLY A 241 22.17 9.99 -5.49
CA GLY A 241 22.42 8.56 -5.35
C GLY A 241 22.20 7.81 -6.66
N THR A 242 23.25 7.15 -7.14
CA THR A 242 23.24 6.37 -8.41
C THR A 242 22.49 5.04 -8.32
N ALA A 243 21.93 4.70 -7.15
CA ALA A 243 21.28 3.42 -6.91
C ALA A 243 19.99 3.27 -7.73
N ALA A 244 19.90 2.18 -8.50
CA ALA A 244 18.73 1.88 -9.31
C ALA A 244 17.48 1.64 -8.44
N ARG A 245 16.33 2.23 -8.81
CA ARG A 245 15.08 2.12 -8.05
C ARG A 245 14.32 0.85 -8.38
N VAL A 246 13.86 0.15 -7.35
CA VAL A 246 13.19 -1.14 -7.48
C VAL A 246 11.92 -1.08 -8.34
N GLY A 247 11.19 0.04 -8.29
CA GLY A 247 10.02 0.25 -9.13
C GLY A 247 10.33 0.35 -10.62
N ARG A 248 11.58 0.63 -10.99
CA ARG A 248 12.03 0.71 -12.39
C ARG A 248 12.77 -0.54 -12.83
N VAL A 249 13.73 -1.02 -12.02
CA VAL A 249 14.64 -2.11 -12.44
C VAL A 249 14.24 -3.48 -11.90
N GLY A 250 13.25 -3.54 -11.00
CA GLY A 250 12.85 -4.76 -10.32
C GLY A 250 13.72 -5.12 -9.13
N LEU A 251 13.42 -6.27 -8.51
CA LEU A 251 14.16 -6.80 -7.37
C LEU A 251 15.57 -7.30 -7.76
N PRO A 252 16.56 -7.19 -6.87
CA PRO A 252 17.88 -7.78 -7.09
C PRO A 252 17.79 -9.31 -7.06
N LYS A 253 18.75 -9.99 -7.69
CA LYS A 253 18.85 -11.46 -7.70
C LYS A 253 18.95 -12.07 -6.29
N SER A 254 19.60 -11.34 -5.37
CA SER A 254 19.76 -11.72 -3.96
C SER A 254 18.60 -11.24 -3.07
N SER A 255 17.43 -10.95 -3.64
CA SER A 255 16.26 -10.52 -2.86
C SER A 255 15.78 -11.59 -1.88
N HIS A 256 15.14 -11.15 -0.80
CA HIS A 256 14.63 -12.05 0.24
C HIS A 256 13.59 -13.05 -0.33
N PRO A 257 13.55 -14.33 0.12
CA PRO A 257 12.62 -15.35 -0.40
C PRO A 257 11.13 -15.03 -0.25
N LYS A 258 10.78 -14.03 0.57
CA LYS A 258 9.39 -13.53 0.69
C LYS A 258 8.99 -12.58 -0.44
N ALA A 259 9.96 -12.04 -1.16
CA ALA A 259 9.78 -11.07 -2.21
C ALA A 259 9.66 -11.73 -3.60
N VAL A 260 8.84 -11.15 -4.46
CA VAL A 260 8.74 -11.51 -5.88
C VAL A 260 8.61 -10.26 -6.72
N ASN A 261 9.22 -10.25 -7.91
CA ASN A 261 9.10 -9.17 -8.87
C ASN A 261 8.12 -9.59 -9.97
N VAL A 262 7.22 -8.68 -10.33
CA VAL A 262 6.36 -8.77 -11.52
C VAL A 262 6.80 -7.64 -12.45
N ASP A 263 7.39 -8.01 -13.57
CA ASP A 263 7.78 -7.06 -14.62
C ASP A 263 6.57 -6.69 -15.46
N CYS A 264 6.18 -5.42 -15.41
CA CYS A 264 5.04 -4.89 -16.14
C CYS A 264 5.44 -4.28 -17.50
N GLY A 265 6.73 -4.29 -17.89
CA GLY A 265 7.22 -3.54 -19.04
C GLY A 265 6.58 -3.91 -20.37
N GLU A 266 6.44 -5.21 -20.67
CA GLU A 266 5.78 -5.66 -21.91
C GLU A 266 4.31 -5.23 -21.95
N TYR A 267 3.56 -5.49 -20.89
CA TYR A 267 2.16 -5.07 -20.80
C TYR A 267 1.99 -3.55 -20.86
N PHE A 268 2.82 -2.79 -20.13
CA PHE A 268 2.76 -1.33 -20.08
C PHE A 268 2.86 -0.68 -21.46
N GLN A 269 3.68 -1.21 -22.35
CA GLN A 269 3.82 -0.69 -23.73
C GLN A 269 2.55 -0.83 -24.56
N THR A 270 1.63 -1.71 -24.18
CA THR A 270 0.34 -1.88 -24.85
C THR A 270 -0.72 -0.87 -24.40
N ILE A 271 -0.45 -0.11 -23.33
CA ILE A 271 -1.40 0.83 -22.75
C ILE A 271 -1.33 2.16 -23.50
N ASP A 272 -2.45 2.56 -24.11
CA ASP A 272 -2.60 3.87 -24.72
C ASP A 272 -2.83 4.95 -23.64
N PRO A 273 -1.91 5.91 -23.47
CA PRO A 273 -2.05 6.98 -22.48
C PRO A 273 -3.20 7.95 -22.77
N SER A 274 -3.75 7.97 -23.99
CA SER A 274 -4.86 8.86 -24.37
C SER A 274 -6.23 8.39 -23.86
N THR A 275 -6.36 7.09 -23.61
CA THR A 275 -7.60 6.45 -23.14
C THR A 275 -7.49 5.92 -21.70
N ALA A 276 -6.28 5.78 -21.18
CA ALA A 276 -6.05 5.33 -19.81
C ALA A 276 -6.48 6.35 -18.76
N VAL A 277 -7.04 5.86 -17.65
CA VAL A 277 -7.26 6.67 -16.44
C VAL A 277 -5.91 7.20 -15.96
N ARG A 278 -5.82 8.51 -15.74
CA ARG A 278 -4.56 9.18 -15.37
C ARG A 278 -4.71 10.01 -14.12
N LEU A 279 -4.21 9.49 -13.01
CA LEU A 279 -4.06 10.21 -11.75
C LEU A 279 -2.57 10.45 -11.48
N GLY A 280 -2.01 11.52 -12.05
CA GLY A 280 -0.60 11.91 -11.92
C GLY A 280 0.22 11.67 -13.20
N THR A 281 1.53 11.43 -13.04
CA THR A 281 2.42 11.13 -14.17
C THR A 281 2.18 9.70 -14.65
N PHE A 282 1.72 9.55 -15.91
CA PHE A 282 1.23 8.28 -16.45
C PHE A 282 2.20 7.10 -16.24
N ASN A 283 3.43 7.17 -16.73
CA ASN A 283 4.38 6.05 -16.62
C ASN A 283 4.80 5.68 -15.19
N HIS A 284 4.52 6.55 -14.22
CA HIS A 284 4.79 6.33 -12.79
C HIS A 284 3.54 5.93 -11.99
N SER A 285 2.33 6.17 -12.54
CA SER A 285 1.05 6.03 -11.80
C SER A 285 -0.02 5.22 -12.56
N TRP A 286 0.33 4.60 -13.69
CA TRP A 286 -0.62 3.88 -14.57
C TRP A 286 -1.38 2.72 -13.90
N HIS A 287 -0.85 2.18 -12.80
CA HIS A 287 -1.42 1.04 -12.09
C HIS A 287 -2.85 1.32 -11.58
N ILE A 288 -3.09 2.50 -11.01
CA ILE A 288 -4.41 2.87 -10.47
C ILE A 288 -5.30 3.32 -11.62
N GLY A 289 -6.44 2.66 -11.80
CA GLY A 289 -7.29 2.78 -12.99
C GLY A 289 -6.98 1.75 -14.08
N ASN A 290 -6.08 0.80 -13.84
CA ASN A 290 -5.77 -0.28 -14.77
C ASN A 290 -6.36 -1.62 -14.30
N ARG A 291 -7.29 -2.16 -15.10
CA ARG A 291 -7.99 -3.42 -14.85
C ARG A 291 -7.07 -4.63 -14.66
N VAL A 292 -6.03 -4.77 -15.50
CA VAL A 292 -5.14 -5.95 -15.48
C VAL A 292 -4.29 -5.96 -14.22
N PHE A 293 -3.72 -4.80 -13.87
CA PHE A 293 -3.04 -4.62 -12.60
C PHE A 293 -3.98 -4.89 -11.41
N ALA A 294 -5.20 -4.34 -11.43
CA ALA A 294 -6.17 -4.53 -10.36
C ALA A 294 -6.53 -6.02 -10.18
N ARG A 295 -6.67 -6.78 -11.27
CA ARG A 295 -6.89 -8.23 -11.20
C ARG A 295 -5.72 -8.96 -10.56
N ASP A 296 -4.50 -8.66 -10.99
CA ASP A 296 -3.30 -9.29 -10.43
C ASP A 296 -3.15 -8.96 -8.95
N LEU A 297 -3.35 -7.69 -8.57
CA LEU A 297 -3.30 -7.24 -7.19
C LEU A 297 -4.40 -7.91 -6.35
N ALA A 298 -5.64 -8.01 -6.85
CA ALA A 298 -6.73 -8.70 -6.17
C ALA A 298 -6.36 -10.15 -5.80
N MET A 299 -5.89 -10.94 -6.77
CA MET A 299 -5.43 -12.32 -6.54
C MET A 299 -4.20 -12.39 -5.63
N THR A 300 -3.35 -11.35 -5.67
CA THR A 300 -2.17 -11.24 -4.79
C THR A 300 -2.55 -10.98 -3.33
N LEU A 301 -3.59 -10.18 -3.08
CA LEU A 301 -4.10 -9.88 -1.75
C LEU A 301 -4.82 -11.12 -1.18
N GLU A 302 -5.68 -11.75 -1.98
CA GLU A 302 -6.36 -13.01 -1.66
C GLU A 302 -5.38 -14.11 -1.23
N GLY A 303 -4.30 -14.28 -1.99
CA GLY A 303 -3.27 -15.24 -1.66
C GLY A 303 -3.62 -16.71 -1.85
N ALA A 304 -4.83 -17.05 -2.32
CA ALA A 304 -5.23 -18.43 -2.63
C ALA A 304 -4.37 -19.07 -3.72
N ILE A 305 -3.85 -18.26 -4.65
CA ILE A 305 -2.94 -18.74 -5.70
C ILE A 305 -1.51 -18.43 -5.28
N SER A 306 -0.61 -19.42 -5.43
CA SER A 306 0.81 -19.20 -5.25
C SER A 306 1.29 -18.01 -6.08
N ARG A 307 2.12 -17.14 -5.50
CA ARG A 307 2.60 -15.90 -6.15
C ARG A 307 3.30 -16.10 -7.50
N GLN A 308 3.76 -17.31 -7.81
CA GLN A 308 4.38 -17.65 -9.11
C GLN A 308 3.38 -18.16 -10.15
N ALA A 309 2.17 -18.54 -9.74
CA ALA A 309 1.17 -19.20 -10.57
C ALA A 309 -0.10 -18.35 -10.81
N ILE A 310 -0.09 -17.08 -10.39
CA ILE A 310 -1.21 -16.16 -10.64
C ILE A 310 -1.38 -16.03 -12.17
N PRO A 311 -2.57 -16.29 -12.76
CA PRO A 311 -2.75 -16.35 -14.21
C PRO A 311 -2.33 -15.10 -14.99
N THR A 312 -2.47 -13.92 -14.37
CA THR A 312 -2.01 -12.63 -14.90
C THR A 312 -0.48 -12.49 -14.91
N ARG A 313 0.27 -13.54 -14.53
CA ARG A 313 1.73 -13.58 -14.53
C ARG A 313 2.23 -14.70 -15.44
N ARG A 314 2.96 -14.33 -16.48
CA ARG A 314 3.66 -15.26 -17.35
C ARG A 314 5.08 -15.49 -16.81
N GLN A 315 5.43 -16.73 -16.51
CA GLN A 315 6.81 -17.09 -16.19
C GLN A 315 7.66 -17.10 -17.47
N THR A 316 8.76 -16.34 -17.47
CA THR A 316 9.77 -16.33 -18.54
C THR A 316 11.16 -16.61 -17.97
N ALA A 317 12.17 -16.63 -18.85
CA ALA A 317 13.57 -16.73 -18.45
C ALA A 317 14.05 -15.51 -17.64
N GLN A 318 13.39 -14.36 -17.79
CA GLN A 318 13.71 -13.10 -17.12
C GLN A 318 12.94 -12.91 -15.80
N GLY A 319 11.92 -13.73 -15.52
CA GLY A 319 11.11 -13.66 -14.31
C GLY A 319 9.62 -13.72 -14.60
N LEU A 320 8.80 -13.22 -13.69
CA LEU A 320 7.35 -13.08 -13.91
C LEU A 320 7.07 -11.79 -14.67
N GLN A 321 6.30 -11.89 -15.75
CA GLN A 321 5.81 -10.74 -16.52
C GLN A 321 4.30 -10.61 -16.38
N LEU A 322 3.80 -9.38 -16.22
CA LEU A 322 2.37 -9.11 -16.19
C LEU A 322 1.75 -9.34 -17.59
N GLN A 323 0.58 -9.97 -17.63
CA GLN A 323 -0.23 -10.17 -18.83
C GLN A 323 -1.72 -10.08 -18.48
N ASP A 324 -2.57 -9.77 -19.47
CA ASP A 324 -4.01 -9.91 -19.28
C ASP A 324 -4.41 -11.39 -19.40
N ALA A 325 -4.95 -11.92 -18.31
CA ALA A 325 -5.52 -13.26 -18.25
C ALA A 325 -6.69 -13.25 -17.26
N PRO A 326 -7.75 -14.04 -17.49
CA PRO A 326 -8.88 -14.11 -16.57
C PRO A 326 -8.47 -14.80 -15.26
N ARG A 327 -9.29 -14.61 -14.22
CA ARG A 327 -9.26 -15.46 -13.02
C ARG A 327 -9.54 -16.93 -13.40
N PRO A 328 -9.05 -17.92 -12.63
CA PRO A 328 -9.44 -19.32 -12.84
C PRO A 328 -10.95 -19.48 -12.73
N GLN A 329 -11.56 -20.17 -13.70
CA GLN A 329 -13.01 -20.29 -13.84
C GLN A 329 -13.71 -20.77 -12.56
N PHE A 330 -13.07 -21.67 -11.81
CA PHE A 330 -13.64 -22.32 -10.63
C PHE A 330 -12.96 -21.88 -9.32
N GLN A 331 -12.22 -20.76 -9.30
CA GLN A 331 -11.49 -20.31 -8.11
C GLN A 331 -12.39 -20.19 -6.88
N GLN A 332 -13.62 -19.70 -7.07
CA GLN A 332 -14.60 -19.48 -5.98
C GLN A 332 -15.11 -20.79 -5.36
N LEU A 333 -14.88 -21.94 -6.00
CA LEU A 333 -15.26 -23.27 -5.51
C LEU A 333 -14.10 -23.98 -4.79
N TRP A 334 -12.93 -23.35 -4.67
CA TRP A 334 -11.79 -23.89 -3.95
C TRP A 334 -11.99 -23.64 -2.45
N GLU A 335 -12.79 -24.47 -1.80
CA GLU A 335 -13.05 -24.36 -0.37
C GLU A 335 -11.78 -24.56 0.45
N LEU A 336 -11.55 -23.66 1.42
CA LEU A 336 -10.62 -23.89 2.52
C LEU A 336 -11.35 -24.75 3.55
N SER A 337 -11.08 -26.06 3.53
CA SER A 337 -11.65 -27.05 4.45
C SER A 337 -11.37 -26.75 5.92
#